data_AF-A0A2W6ZD67-F1
#
_entry.id   AF-A0A2W6ZD67-F1
#
_cell.length_a   1.000
_cell.length_b   1.000
_cell.length_c   1.000
_cell.angle_alpha   90.00
_cell.angle_beta   90.00
_cell.angle_gamma   90.00
#
_symmetry.space_group_name_H-M   'P 1'
#
loop_
_entity.id
_entity.type
_entity.pdbx_description
1 polymer ?
#
loop_
_entity_poly.entity_id
_entity_poly.type
_entity_poly.pdbx_seq_one_letter_code
_entity_poly.pdbx_strand_id
1 'polypeptide(L)'
;MLKLTYSDADLLIEHLDLTVEAMVTQRSLVALRAGQPLVVQPGYGAFALPADLPGIAALKARGQEAIDISPCDIDWLEVTLRGTWLADSAVSAEGILVAELGPALERQLVALWQRSLNWVAAPCSQGR
;
A
#
# COMPACT_ATOMS: atom_id res chain seq x y z
N MET A 1 -11.99 0.24 2.21
CA MET A 1 -10.85 0.94 1.58
C MET A 1 -9.54 0.38 2.11
N LEU A 2 -8.45 0.55 1.38
CA LEU A 2 -7.09 0.21 1.83
C LEU A 2 -6.40 1.44 2.44
N LYS A 3 -5.63 1.25 3.49
CA LYS A 3 -4.78 2.26 4.12
C LYS A 3 -3.35 1.74 4.23
N LEU A 4 -2.41 2.52 3.71
CA LEU A 4 -0.97 2.28 3.83
C LEU A 4 -0.39 3.38 4.71
N THR A 5 0.27 3.02 5.80
CA THR A 5 0.96 3.96 6.70
C THR A 5 2.45 3.80 6.52
N TYR A 6 3.10 4.84 6.02
CA TYR A 6 4.55 4.93 5.86
C TYR A 6 5.10 5.71 7.05
N SER A 7 6.08 5.12 7.70
CA SER A 7 6.88 5.75 8.76
C SER A 7 8.35 5.52 8.45
N ASP A 8 9.23 6.21 9.17
CA ASP A 8 10.68 5.99 9.10
C ASP A 8 11.11 4.53 9.32
N ALA A 9 10.35 3.78 10.13
CA ALA A 9 10.71 2.42 10.51
C ALA A 9 10.02 1.36 9.65
N ASP A 10 8.74 1.56 9.35
CA ASP A 10 7.87 0.50 8.87
C ASP A 10 6.79 0.98 7.91
N LEU A 11 6.28 0.03 7.14
CA LEU A 11 5.06 0.13 6.36
C LEU A 11 3.98 -0.75 7.01
N LEU A 12 2.80 -0.19 7.25
CA LEU A 12 1.62 -0.94 7.67
C LEU A 12 0.53 -0.87 6.60
N ILE A 13 0.00 -2.02 6.19
CA ILE A 13 -1.13 -2.10 5.26
C ILE A 13 -2.34 -2.71 5.98
N GLU A 14 -3.45 -1.98 5.99
CA GLU A 14 -4.68 -2.38 6.66
C GLU A 14 -5.91 -2.12 5.77
N HIS A 15 -6.94 -2.96 5.90
CA HIS A 15 -8.25 -2.70 5.33
C HIS A 15 -9.11 -1.97 6.37
N LEU A 16 -9.82 -0.93 5.94
CA LEU A 16 -10.71 -0.14 6.78
C LEU A 16 -12.13 -0.14 6.20
N ASP A 17 -13.11 -0.37 7.07
CA ASP A 17 -14.55 -0.25 6.79
C ASP A 17 -15.00 1.22 6.86
N LEU A 18 -14.28 2.09 6.16
CA LEU A 18 -14.55 3.52 6.01
C LEU A 18 -14.38 3.90 4.54
N THR A 19 -15.00 5.00 4.12
CA THR A 19 -14.70 5.64 2.83
C THR A 19 -13.46 6.51 2.96
N VAL A 20 -12.85 6.85 1.83
CA VAL A 20 -11.72 7.79 1.79
C VAL A 20 -12.12 9.15 2.38
N GLU A 21 -13.30 9.67 2.05
CA GLU A 21 -13.79 10.96 2.57
C GLU A 21 -13.98 10.93 4.09
N ALA A 22 -14.52 9.84 4.63
CA ALA A 22 -14.72 9.69 6.07
C ALA A 22 -13.38 9.72 6.81
N MET A 23 -12.38 9.00 6.32
CA MET A 23 -11.05 8.97 6.93
C MET A 23 -10.33 10.32 6.80
N VAL A 24 -10.37 10.94 5.62
CA VAL A 24 -9.79 12.29 5.38
C VAL A 24 -10.42 13.31 6.32
N THR A 25 -11.74 13.27 6.50
CA THR A 25 -12.47 14.15 7.42
C THR A 25 -12.01 13.93 8.86
N GLN A 26 -11.95 12.67 9.30
CA GLN A 26 -11.50 12.33 10.65
C GLN A 26 -10.06 12.79 10.91
N ARG A 27 -9.14 12.55 9.97
CA ARG A 27 -7.72 12.94 10.11
C ARG A 27 -7.54 14.45 10.09
N SER A 28 -8.28 15.16 9.22
CA SER A 28 -8.30 16.63 9.19
C SER A 28 -8.73 17.22 10.52
N LEU A 29 -9.80 16.68 11.13
CA LEU A 29 -10.27 17.14 12.44
C LEU A 29 -9.25 16.88 13.56
N VAL A 30 -8.56 15.74 13.53
CA VAL A 30 -7.51 15.42 14.51
C VAL A 30 -6.33 16.38 14.36
N ALA A 31 -5.83 16.57 13.15
CA ALA A 31 -4.71 17.48 12.88
C ALA A 31 -5.03 18.93 13.30
N LEU A 32 -6.21 19.42 12.94
CA LEU A 32 -6.69 20.75 13.32
C LEU A 32 -6.73 20.93 14.85
N ARG A 33 -7.25 19.94 15.59
CA ARG A 33 -7.31 19.97 17.05
C ARG A 33 -5.94 19.88 17.71
N ALA A 34 -5.00 19.19 17.06
CA ALA A 34 -3.63 19.04 17.53
C ALA A 34 -2.73 20.24 17.14
N GLY A 35 -3.24 21.20 16.36
CA GLY A 35 -2.44 22.29 15.80
C GLY A 35 -1.32 21.80 14.87
N GLN A 36 -1.49 20.63 14.26
CA GLN A 36 -0.52 20.04 13.35
C GLN A 36 -0.93 20.28 11.89
N PRO A 37 0.02 20.54 10.98
CA PRO A 37 -0.28 20.63 9.57
C PRO A 37 -0.77 19.28 9.02
N LEU A 38 -1.67 19.33 8.04
CA LEU A 38 -2.09 18.17 7.27
C LEU A 38 -2.28 18.60 5.82
N VAL A 39 -1.43 18.09 4.95
CA VAL A 39 -1.56 18.15 3.50
C VAL A 39 -2.35 16.94 3.04
N VAL A 40 -3.40 17.18 2.25
CA VAL A 40 -4.22 16.15 1.62
C VAL A 40 -4.17 16.37 0.11
N GLN A 41 -3.67 15.39 -0.64
CA GLN A 41 -3.50 15.51 -2.08
C GLN A 41 -3.65 14.16 -2.80
N PRO A 42 -3.97 14.13 -4.10
CA PRO A 42 -3.83 12.92 -4.90
C PRO A 42 -2.38 12.45 -4.88
N GLY A 43 -2.15 11.14 -4.83
CA GLY A 43 -0.82 10.59 -4.79
C GLY A 43 -0.77 9.12 -5.14
N TYR A 44 0.41 8.56 -4.96
CA TYR A 44 0.70 7.15 -5.13
C TYR A 44 1.34 6.62 -3.86
N GLY A 45 1.24 5.32 -3.67
CA GLY A 45 2.12 4.61 -2.75
C GLY A 45 2.40 3.23 -3.28
N ALA A 46 3.53 2.71 -2.84
CA ALA A 46 4.13 1.52 -3.35
C ALA A 46 4.58 0.62 -2.21
N PHE A 47 4.51 -0.67 -2.43
CA PHE A 47 5.09 -1.66 -1.52
C PHE A 47 5.61 -2.87 -2.28
N ALA A 48 6.61 -3.53 -1.71
CA ALA A 48 7.25 -4.67 -2.33
C ALA A 48 6.56 -5.99 -1.94
N LEU A 49 6.40 -6.88 -2.91
CA LEU A 49 6.02 -8.26 -2.71
C LEU A 49 7.04 -9.19 -3.38
N PRO A 50 7.36 -10.35 -2.78
CA PRO A 50 8.21 -11.33 -3.44
C PRO A 50 7.58 -11.83 -4.74
N ALA A 51 8.38 -11.94 -5.80
CA ALA A 51 7.92 -12.28 -7.14
C ALA A 51 7.35 -13.70 -7.23
N ASP A 52 7.84 -14.61 -6.40
CA ASP A 52 7.41 -16.01 -6.31
C ASP A 52 6.29 -16.25 -5.29
N LEU A 53 5.81 -15.20 -4.60
CA LEU A 53 4.79 -15.32 -3.57
C LEU A 53 3.51 -15.93 -4.17
N PRO A 54 2.99 -17.06 -3.64
CA PRO A 54 1.77 -17.66 -4.18
C PRO A 54 0.62 -16.65 -4.20
N GLY A 55 -0.05 -16.51 -5.34
CA GLY A 55 -1.15 -15.55 -5.52
C GLY A 55 -0.80 -14.27 -6.29
N ILE A 56 0.47 -14.03 -6.63
CA ILE A 56 0.89 -12.91 -7.49
C ILE A 56 0.24 -12.96 -8.87
N ALA A 57 0.15 -14.14 -9.50
CA ALA A 57 -0.51 -14.28 -10.80
C ALA A 57 -2.00 -13.89 -10.73
N ALA A 58 -2.69 -14.30 -9.66
CA ALA A 58 -4.08 -13.92 -9.41
C ALA A 58 -4.21 -12.41 -9.11
N LEU A 59 -3.23 -11.81 -8.43
CA LEU A 59 -3.19 -10.37 -8.19
C LEU A 59 -3.06 -9.60 -9.50
N LYS A 60 -2.14 -9.99 -10.39
CA LYS A 60 -1.96 -9.37 -11.72
C LYS A 60 -3.25 -9.40 -12.55
N ALA A 61 -3.95 -10.53 -12.54
CA ALA A 61 -5.22 -10.68 -13.26
C ALA A 61 -6.34 -9.82 -12.66
N ARG A 62 -6.44 -9.71 -11.33
CA ARG A 62 -7.51 -8.96 -10.64
C ARG A 62 -7.24 -7.46 -10.59
N GLY A 63 -5.99 -7.08 -10.46
CA GLY A 63 -5.53 -5.70 -10.32
C GLY A 63 -5.35 -4.97 -11.64
N GLN A 64 -5.64 -5.62 -12.77
CA GLN A 64 -5.55 -5.03 -14.10
C GLN A 64 -6.36 -3.72 -14.11
N GLU A 65 -5.69 -2.61 -14.45
CA GLU A 65 -6.20 -1.22 -14.46
C GLU A 65 -6.33 -0.51 -13.10
N ALA A 66 -6.39 -1.23 -11.98
CA ALA A 66 -6.55 -0.64 -10.64
C ALA A 66 -5.21 -0.38 -9.93
N ILE A 67 -4.20 -1.21 -10.20
CA ILE A 67 -2.85 -1.13 -9.64
C ILE A 67 -1.81 -1.35 -10.74
N ASP A 68 -0.61 -0.83 -10.54
CA ASP A 68 0.55 -1.15 -11.36
C ASP A 68 1.43 -2.18 -10.63
N ILE A 69 2.01 -3.11 -11.38
CA ILE A 69 2.90 -4.14 -10.83
C ILE A 69 4.11 -4.25 -11.75
N SER A 70 5.28 -3.88 -11.23
CA SER A 70 6.54 -3.89 -11.98
C SER A 70 7.65 -4.58 -11.20
N PRO A 71 8.67 -5.17 -11.85
CA PRO A 71 9.85 -5.66 -11.14
C PRO A 71 10.63 -4.50 -10.52
N CYS A 72 11.00 -4.62 -9.24
CA CYS A 72 11.90 -3.66 -8.59
C CYS A 72 13.28 -4.26 -8.24
N ASP A 73 13.36 -5.57 -8.07
CA ASP A 73 14.61 -6.33 -7.91
C ASP A 73 14.43 -7.75 -8.50
N ILE A 74 15.47 -8.59 -8.45
CA ILE A 74 15.51 -9.96 -8.99
C ILE A 74 14.34 -10.79 -8.46
N ASP A 75 14.12 -10.75 -7.14
CA ASP A 75 13.13 -11.56 -6.45
C ASP A 75 11.91 -10.75 -5.97
N TRP A 76 11.80 -9.48 -6.36
CA TRP A 76 10.78 -8.56 -5.83
C TRP A 76 10.03 -7.79 -6.91
N LEU A 77 8.73 -7.66 -6.68
CA LEU A 77 7.81 -6.84 -7.46
C LEU A 77 7.37 -5.66 -6.62
N GLU A 78 7.37 -4.48 -7.21
CA GLU A 78 6.70 -3.31 -6.66
C GLU A 78 5.23 -3.32 -7.07
N VAL A 79 4.34 -3.12 -6.10
CA VAL A 79 2.92 -2.89 -6.30
C VAL A 79 2.63 -1.43 -6.01
N THR A 80 2.21 -0.69 -7.03
CA THR A 80 1.91 0.74 -6.94
C THR A 80 0.42 0.97 -7.10
N LEU A 81 -0.16 1.77 -6.20
CA LEU A 81 -1.57 2.13 -6.22
C LEU A 81 -1.76 3.64 -6.14
N ARG A 82 -2.81 4.12 -6.83
CA ARG A 82 -3.22 5.52 -6.79
C ARG A 82 -4.23 5.73 -5.66
N GLY A 83 -4.10 6.85 -4.95
CA GLY A 83 -5.01 7.18 -3.86
C GLY A 83 -4.92 8.64 -3.42
N THR A 84 -5.33 8.88 -2.18
CA THR A 84 -5.17 10.16 -1.49
C THR A 84 -4.05 10.03 -0.46
N TRP A 85 -3.05 10.90 -0.58
CA TRP A 85 -1.93 11.02 0.33
C TRP A 85 -2.24 12.06 1.41
N LEU A 86 -1.95 11.70 2.66
CA LEU A 86 -2.12 12.52 3.85
C LEU A 86 -0.79 12.57 4.60
N ALA A 87 -0.19 13.76 4.72
CA ALA A 87 1.08 13.95 5.41
C ALA A 87 1.17 15.34 6.06
N ASP A 88 2.23 15.59 6.82
CA ASP A 88 2.50 16.89 7.45
C ASP A 88 2.98 17.96 6.44
N SER A 89 3.53 17.53 5.31
CA SER A 89 4.02 18.38 4.21
C SER A 89 3.86 17.70 2.86
N ALA A 90 3.89 18.49 1.77
CA ALA A 90 3.67 18.00 0.41
C ALA A 90 4.81 17.11 -0.15
N VAL A 91 5.99 17.15 0.50
CA VAL A 91 7.19 16.42 0.08
C VAL A 91 7.59 15.32 1.07
N SER A 92 6.75 15.06 2.07
CA SER A 92 7.04 14.05 3.09
C SER A 92 7.01 12.65 2.49
N ALA A 93 8.04 11.86 2.80
CA ALA A 93 8.08 10.43 2.47
C ALA A 93 7.25 9.60 3.47
N GLU A 94 7.02 10.13 4.67
CA GLU A 94 6.16 9.55 5.68
C GLU A 94 4.73 10.09 5.54
N GLY A 95 3.76 9.26 5.89
CA GLY A 95 2.37 9.64 5.78
C GLY A 95 1.43 8.46 5.59
N ILE A 96 0.22 8.77 5.18
CA ILE A 96 -0.83 7.79 4.97
C ILE A 96 -1.36 7.91 3.55
N LEU A 97 -1.32 6.81 2.80
CA LEU A 97 -2.09 6.69 1.57
C LEU A 97 -3.38 5.93 1.86
N VAL A 98 -4.50 6.46 1.37
CA VAL A 98 -5.79 5.74 1.35
C VAL A 98 -6.28 5.57 -0.08
N ALA A 99 -6.85 4.40 -0.40
CA ALA A 99 -7.31 4.07 -1.74
C ALA A 99 -8.52 3.13 -1.72
N GLU A 100 -9.42 3.30 -2.70
CA GLU A 100 -10.55 2.40 -2.94
C GLU A 100 -10.26 1.58 -4.19
N LEU A 101 -10.09 0.27 -4.02
CA LEU A 101 -9.69 -0.66 -5.10
C LEU A 101 -10.72 -1.79 -5.29
N GLY A 102 -11.80 -1.77 -4.51
CA GLY A 102 -12.81 -2.82 -4.47
C GLY A 102 -12.50 -3.87 -3.40
N PRO A 103 -13.49 -4.36 -2.64
CA PRO A 103 -13.24 -5.15 -1.42
C PRO A 103 -12.43 -6.44 -1.65
N ALA A 104 -12.60 -7.08 -2.81
CA ALA A 104 -11.87 -8.32 -3.12
C ALA A 104 -10.38 -8.08 -3.38
N LEU A 105 -10.04 -6.99 -4.08
CA LEU A 105 -8.65 -6.62 -4.35
C LEU A 105 -7.98 -6.11 -3.08
N GLU A 106 -8.67 -5.26 -2.30
CA GLU A 106 -8.16 -4.76 -1.01
C GLU A 106 -7.82 -5.90 -0.05
N ARG A 107 -8.72 -6.86 0.14
CA ARG A 107 -8.45 -8.04 1.00
C ARG A 107 -7.29 -8.88 0.49
N GLN A 108 -7.16 -9.05 -0.83
CA GLN A 108 -6.07 -9.80 -1.42
C GLN A 108 -4.72 -9.10 -1.20
N LEU A 109 -4.65 -7.78 -1.36
CA LEU A 109 -3.44 -6.99 -1.12
C LEU A 109 -2.96 -7.11 0.32
N VAL A 110 -3.87 -6.95 1.30
CA VAL A 110 -3.55 -7.13 2.73
C VAL A 110 -3.04 -8.55 3.00
N ALA A 111 -3.72 -9.58 2.47
CA ALA A 111 -3.31 -10.97 2.70
C ALA A 111 -1.96 -11.31 2.07
N LEU A 112 -1.64 -10.75 0.89
CA LEU A 112 -0.33 -10.94 0.26
C LEU A 112 0.77 -10.21 1.03
N TRP A 113 0.54 -8.98 1.45
CA TRP A 113 1.48 -8.22 2.27
C TRP A 113 1.75 -8.92 3.61
N GLN A 114 0.73 -9.38 4.33
CA GLN A 114 0.94 -10.12 5.59
C GLN A 114 1.75 -11.40 5.39
N ARG A 115 1.59 -12.07 4.25
CA ARG A 115 2.37 -13.26 3.91
C ARG A 115 3.81 -12.93 3.51
N SER A 116 4.06 -11.76 2.90
CA SER A 116 5.43 -11.34 2.57
C SER A 116 6.26 -11.04 3.81
N LEU A 117 5.64 -10.58 4.91
CA LEU A 117 6.35 -10.34 6.17
C LEU A 117 7.02 -11.59 6.76
N ASN A 118 6.49 -12.78 6.45
CA ASN A 118 7.04 -14.06 6.89
C ASN A 118 7.68 -14.83 5.73
N TRP A 119 7.90 -14.18 4.59
CA TRP A 119 8.42 -14.86 3.41
C TRP A 119 9.91 -15.18 3.57
N VAL A 120 10.26 -16.40 3.19
CA VAL A 120 11.63 -16.85 3.05
C VAL A 120 11.79 -17.25 1.59
N ALA A 121 12.83 -16.74 0.94
CA ALA A 121 13.13 -17.06 -0.44
C ALA A 121 13.15 -18.56 -0.67
N ALA A 122 12.48 -19.02 -1.72
CA ALA A 122 12.74 -20.36 -2.22
C ALA A 122 14.25 -20.44 -2.49
N PRO A 123 14.94 -21.51 -2.04
CA PRO A 123 16.36 -21.64 -2.31
C PRO A 123 16.56 -21.55 -3.82
N CYS A 124 17.35 -20.57 -4.27
CA CYS A 124 17.72 -20.43 -5.67
C CYS A 124 18.22 -21.80 -6.13
N SER A 125 17.49 -22.45 -7.04
CA SER A 125 18.07 -23.59 -7.74
C SER A 125 19.28 -23.03 -8.49
N GLN A 126 20.48 -23.35 -7.99
CA GLN A 126 21.72 -23.04 -8.67
C GLN A 126 21.59 -23.42 -10.15
N GLY A 127 21.77 -22.42 -11.02
CA GLY A 127 22.03 -22.63 -12.43
C GLY A 127 20.82 -22.55 -13.36
N ARG A 128 20.80 -21.50 -14.18
CA ARG A 128 20.92 -21.69 -15.62
C ARG A 128 21.69 -20.53 -16.24
#